data_AF-A0AAU7PM26-F1
#
_entry.id   AF-A0AAU7PM26-F1
#
_cell.length_a   1.000
_cell.length_b   1.000
_cell.length_c   1.000
_cell.angle_alpha   90.00
_cell.angle_beta   90.00
_cell.angle_gamma   90.00
#
_symmetry.space_group_name_H-M   'P 1'
#
loop_
_entity.id
_entity.type
_entity.pdbx_description
1 polymer ?
#
loop_
_entity_poly.entity_id
_entity_poly.type
_entity_poly.pdbx_seq_one_letter_code
_entity_poly.pdbx_strand_id
1 'polypeptide(L)'
;MKRMIYMAMVATVALNLIACQNSLQQDKENPVLTESKKELTVTTETKTEQELAIEIYNAFLTGNVKAAGWDINEMTIPTGEPDKRYATSYAFFDSNGDEIPELHINAARYYYVFTIRDSEMVVWKDLSPYPHYYALNNGAFISRKFGAGPMHDVYNYIIMDYLGNEIYGLSFSKYDQNQNEIYDDSDEYLFDGVNVTKEQWELLTKRFLYIDEAGIEQVKNEIEWTVLYEGTN
;
A
#
# COMPACT_ATOMS: atom_id res chain seq x y z
N MET A 1 7.44 -12.48 -46.70
CA MET A 1 8.80 -12.80 -47.18
C MET A 1 9.76 -11.71 -46.69
N LYS A 2 10.36 -11.90 -45.50
CA LYS A 2 11.52 -11.15 -44.97
C LYS A 2 12.33 -12.13 -44.12
N ARG A 3 13.58 -12.34 -44.53
CA ARG A 3 14.73 -12.95 -43.84
C ARG A 3 15.07 -12.11 -42.58
N MET A 4 15.84 -12.50 -41.57
CA MET A 4 16.65 -13.67 -41.16
C MET A 4 17.08 -13.36 -39.69
N ILE A 5 17.13 -14.41 -38.85
CA ILE A 5 18.22 -14.79 -37.90
C ILE A 5 18.79 -13.76 -36.91
N TYR A 6 18.69 -14.08 -35.61
CA TYR A 6 19.72 -13.89 -34.57
C TYR A 6 19.59 -15.10 -33.60
N MET A 7 20.28 -16.21 -33.82
CA MET A 7 21.61 -16.62 -33.32
C MET A 7 21.77 -16.51 -31.79
N ALA A 8 21.69 -17.69 -31.15
CA ALA A 8 21.94 -17.94 -29.74
C ALA A 8 23.44 -17.84 -29.40
N MET A 9 23.76 -17.35 -28.20
CA MET A 9 25.05 -17.57 -27.55
C MET A 9 24.83 -18.40 -26.30
N VAL A 10 25.29 -19.65 -26.36
CA VAL A 10 25.58 -20.51 -25.21
C VAL A 10 27.06 -20.29 -24.89
N ALA A 11 27.38 -19.99 -23.63
CA ALA A 11 28.73 -20.09 -23.10
C ALA A 11 28.68 -20.90 -21.81
N THR A 12 29.32 -22.06 -21.86
CA THR A 12 29.58 -23.00 -20.77
C THR A 12 30.99 -22.75 -20.20
N VAL A 13 31.31 -23.43 -19.08
CA VAL A 13 32.64 -23.75 -18.49
C VAL A 13 32.92 -22.93 -17.20
N ALA A 14 33.33 -23.48 -16.04
CA ALA A 14 33.77 -24.82 -15.61
C ALA A 14 33.47 -25.05 -14.11
N LEU A 15 33.33 -26.33 -13.73
CA LEU A 15 33.47 -26.83 -12.36
C LEU A 15 34.92 -26.68 -11.85
N ASN A 16 35.08 -26.39 -10.56
CA ASN A 16 36.20 -26.92 -9.78
C ASN A 16 35.68 -27.45 -8.43
N LEU A 17 35.70 -28.78 -8.32
CA LEU A 17 35.67 -29.50 -7.04
C LEU A 17 37.07 -29.41 -6.41
N ILE A 18 37.15 -29.03 -5.15
CA ILE A 18 38.31 -29.38 -4.31
C ILE A 18 37.79 -30.29 -3.21
N ALA A 19 38.11 -31.57 -3.36
CA ALA A 19 38.09 -32.56 -2.30
C ALA A 19 39.38 -32.43 -1.49
N CYS A 20 39.27 -32.41 -0.17
CA CYS A 20 40.38 -32.75 0.73
C CYS A 20 39.88 -33.78 1.74
N GLN A 21 40.24 -35.04 1.52
CA GLN A 21 40.32 -36.07 2.53
C GLN A 21 41.79 -36.47 2.69
N ASN A 22 42.23 -36.55 3.95
CA ASN A 22 43.26 -37.44 4.55
C ASN A 22 43.68 -36.79 5.87
N SER A 23 43.89 -37.47 7.00
CA SER A 23 44.18 -38.90 7.24
C SER A 23 43.97 -39.24 8.72
N LEU A 24 43.62 -40.51 8.96
CA LEU A 24 43.60 -41.20 10.26
C LEU A 24 44.99 -41.29 10.90
N GLN A 25 45.07 -41.10 12.23
CA GLN A 25 45.94 -41.88 13.12
C GLN A 25 45.35 -41.93 14.54
N GLN A 26 45.35 -43.15 15.10
CA GLN A 26 44.77 -43.60 16.36
C GLN A 26 45.91 -43.75 17.40
N ASP A 27 45.71 -43.35 18.67
CA ASP A 27 45.88 -44.23 19.85
C ASP A 27 45.70 -43.52 21.22
N LYS A 28 44.68 -43.98 21.96
CA LYS A 28 44.52 -44.32 23.39
C LYS A 28 45.17 -43.49 24.54
N GLU A 29 44.34 -42.90 25.43
CA GLU A 29 44.00 -43.36 26.82
C GLU A 29 43.13 -42.31 27.58
N ASN A 30 42.35 -42.80 28.57
CA ASN A 30 41.17 -42.22 29.28
C ASN A 30 41.56 -41.37 30.55
N PRO A 31 40.64 -40.82 31.39
CA PRO A 31 39.35 -40.10 31.18
C PRO A 31 39.21 -38.80 32.04
N VAL A 32 38.04 -38.14 31.96
CA VAL A 32 37.45 -37.20 32.95
C VAL A 32 37.84 -35.71 32.84
N LEU A 33 36.96 -34.90 32.27
CA LEU A 33 36.14 -33.91 33.02
C LEU A 33 35.13 -33.26 32.06
N THR A 34 33.87 -33.54 32.33
CA THR A 34 32.70 -32.81 31.82
C THR A 34 32.73 -31.38 32.33
N GLU A 35 33.07 -30.43 31.46
CA GLU A 35 32.53 -29.08 31.53
C GLU A 35 31.73 -28.83 30.26
N SER A 36 30.41 -28.78 30.42
CA SER A 36 29.50 -28.32 29.39
C SER A 36 29.82 -26.85 29.11
N LYS A 37 30.61 -26.59 28.07
CA LYS A 37 30.58 -25.30 27.39
C LYS A 37 29.19 -25.18 26.77
N LYS A 38 28.28 -24.57 27.52
CA LYS A 38 27.03 -24.04 26.98
C LYS A 38 27.45 -22.88 26.11
N GLU A 39 27.67 -23.18 24.83
CA GLU A 39 27.86 -22.19 23.79
C GLU A 39 26.60 -21.33 23.79
N LEU A 40 26.73 -20.13 24.36
CA LEU A 40 25.69 -19.14 24.35
C LEU A 40 25.65 -18.62 22.92
N THR A 41 24.89 -19.29 22.06
CA THR A 41 24.47 -18.72 20.78
C THR A 41 23.57 -17.54 21.12
N VAL A 42 24.19 -16.36 21.27
CA VAL A 42 23.48 -15.09 21.14
C VAL A 42 23.13 -15.00 19.66
N THR A 43 21.98 -15.55 19.29
CA THR A 43 21.31 -15.18 18.06
C THR A 43 20.86 -13.73 18.25
N THR A 44 21.72 -12.79 17.88
CA THR A 44 21.23 -11.47 17.47
C THR A 44 20.39 -11.71 16.23
N GLU A 45 19.09 -11.93 16.42
CA GLU A 45 18.13 -11.94 15.33
C GLU A 45 18.24 -10.59 14.65
N THR A 46 18.73 -10.62 13.42
CA THR A 46 18.82 -9.44 12.57
C THR A 46 17.41 -9.15 12.11
N LYS A 47 16.91 -7.96 12.44
CA LYS A 47 15.59 -7.51 12.02
C LYS A 47 15.49 -7.51 10.49
N THR A 48 14.35 -7.95 9.99
CA THR A 48 13.97 -7.83 8.58
C THR A 48 13.77 -6.36 8.20
N GLU A 49 13.79 -6.07 6.90
CA GLU A 49 13.51 -4.72 6.39
C GLU A 49 12.09 -4.27 6.75
N GLN A 50 11.12 -5.19 6.75
CA GLN A 50 9.74 -4.95 7.18
C GLN A 50 9.67 -4.49 8.64
N GLU A 51 10.36 -5.21 9.54
CA GLU A 51 10.39 -4.86 10.98
C GLU A 51 11.06 -3.51 11.21
N LEU A 52 12.15 -3.21 10.49
CA LEU A 52 12.82 -1.91 10.58
C LEU A 52 11.92 -0.77 10.08
N ALA A 53 11.20 -0.97 8.96
CA ALA A 53 10.25 0.01 8.45
C ALA A 53 9.14 0.31 9.46
N ILE A 54 8.52 -0.74 10.02
CA ILE A 54 7.47 -0.59 11.04
C ILE A 54 7.97 0.14 12.28
N GLU A 55 9.21 -0.10 12.73
CA GLU A 55 9.80 0.63 13.85
C GLU A 55 9.96 2.13 13.55
N ILE A 56 10.45 2.48 12.36
CA ILE A 56 10.58 3.87 11.93
C ILE A 56 9.21 4.54 11.86
N TYR A 57 8.21 3.87 11.30
CA TYR A 57 6.85 4.41 11.20
C TYR A 57 6.21 4.61 12.59
N ASN A 58 6.39 3.67 13.52
CA ASN A 58 5.91 3.84 14.89
C ASN A 58 6.62 4.99 15.60
N ALA A 59 7.91 5.19 15.37
CA ALA A 59 8.62 6.37 15.86
C ALA A 59 8.04 7.67 15.26
N PHE A 60 7.60 7.65 14.00
CA PHE A 60 6.95 8.81 13.36
C PHE A 60 5.57 9.08 13.96
N LEU A 61 4.72 8.05 14.10
CA LEU A 61 3.38 8.15 14.66
C LEU A 61 3.37 8.64 16.12
N THR A 62 4.45 8.35 16.86
CA THR A 62 4.65 8.84 18.24
C THR A 62 5.28 10.23 18.32
N GLY A 63 5.65 10.83 17.18
CA GLY A 63 6.28 12.14 17.10
C GLY A 63 7.77 12.16 17.47
N ASN A 64 8.42 10.99 17.53
CA ASN A 64 9.84 10.85 17.86
C ASN A 64 10.77 11.11 16.68
N VAL A 65 10.27 10.98 15.44
CA VAL A 65 11.03 11.29 14.21
C VAL A 65 10.19 12.12 13.23
N LYS A 66 10.88 12.77 12.29
CA LYS A 66 10.28 13.48 11.15
C LYS A 66 10.42 12.67 9.87
N ALA A 67 9.50 12.86 8.94
CA ALA A 67 9.52 12.28 7.60
C ALA A 67 9.30 13.38 6.56
N ALA A 68 10.17 13.46 5.55
CA ALA A 68 10.12 14.51 4.52
C ALA A 68 9.96 15.96 5.07
N GLY A 69 10.56 16.25 6.23
CA GLY A 69 10.48 17.55 6.91
C GLY A 69 9.25 17.75 7.80
N TRP A 70 8.29 16.83 7.77
CA TRP A 70 7.06 16.88 8.57
C TRP A 70 7.18 16.06 9.85
N ASP A 71 6.54 16.51 10.92
CA ASP A 71 6.18 15.66 12.06
C ASP A 71 4.66 15.37 12.06
N ILE A 72 4.26 14.34 12.81
CA ILE A 72 2.84 13.91 12.89
C ILE A 72 1.92 15.03 13.44
N ASN A 73 2.41 15.94 14.27
CA ASN A 73 1.59 17.03 14.80
C ASN A 73 1.33 18.08 13.71
N GLU A 74 2.29 18.39 12.86
CA GLU A 74 2.10 19.28 11.70
C GLU A 74 1.01 18.76 10.74
N MET A 75 0.80 17.43 10.68
CA MET A 75 -0.24 16.80 9.87
C MET A 75 -1.61 16.73 10.56
N THR A 76 -1.63 16.62 11.89
CA THR A 76 -2.84 16.27 12.64
C THR A 76 -3.41 17.41 13.47
N ILE A 77 -2.64 18.48 13.71
CA ILE A 77 -3.07 19.65 14.49
C ILE A 77 -3.48 20.78 13.52
N PRO A 78 -4.70 21.35 13.64
CA PRO A 78 -5.11 22.50 12.84
C PRO A 78 -4.25 23.73 13.14
N THR A 79 -3.95 24.50 12.09
CA THR A 79 -3.23 25.79 12.25
C THR A 79 -4.01 26.74 13.16
N GLY A 80 -3.39 27.15 14.27
CA GLY A 80 -4.00 28.08 15.24
C GLY A 80 -4.85 27.41 16.33
N GLU A 81 -5.00 26.08 16.31
CA GLU A 81 -5.77 25.34 17.32
C GLU A 81 -4.92 24.20 17.92
N PRO A 82 -3.86 24.51 18.69
CA PRO A 82 -2.88 23.53 19.17
C PRO A 82 -3.45 22.47 20.11
N ASP A 83 -4.59 22.75 20.75
CA ASP A 83 -5.28 21.85 21.66
C ASP A 83 -6.26 20.91 20.95
N LYS A 84 -6.40 21.02 19.62
CA LYS A 84 -7.27 20.17 18.80
C LYS A 84 -6.49 19.25 17.89
N ARG A 85 -7.13 18.15 17.50
CA ARG A 85 -6.64 17.24 16.47
C ARG A 85 -7.73 16.94 15.45
N TYR A 86 -7.32 16.80 14.19
CA TYR A 86 -8.15 16.19 13.17
C TYR A 86 -8.37 14.71 13.50
N ALA A 87 -9.56 14.21 13.18
CA ALA A 87 -9.77 12.77 13.05
C ALA A 87 -8.71 12.23 12.07
N THR A 88 -7.93 11.26 12.53
CA THR A 88 -6.78 10.72 11.83
C THR A 88 -6.74 9.22 12.01
N SER A 89 -6.59 8.49 10.91
CA SER A 89 -6.34 7.06 10.90
C SER A 89 -5.05 6.74 10.17
N TYR A 90 -4.47 5.60 10.47
CA TYR A 90 -3.29 5.09 9.79
C TYR A 90 -3.43 3.60 9.45
N ALA A 91 -2.62 3.13 8.52
CA ALA A 91 -2.53 1.72 8.16
C ALA A 91 -1.11 1.36 7.73
N PHE A 92 -0.73 0.10 7.93
CA PHE A 92 0.47 -0.50 7.35
C PHE A 92 0.03 -1.44 6.24
N PHE A 93 0.43 -1.14 5.00
CA PHE A 93 0.03 -1.95 3.87
C PHE A 93 1.04 -1.81 2.73
N ASP A 94 1.44 -2.94 2.13
CA ASP A 94 2.31 -2.95 0.94
C ASP A 94 1.46 -2.60 -0.29
N SER A 95 1.46 -1.31 -0.63
CA SER A 95 0.77 -0.78 -1.80
C SER A 95 1.62 -0.85 -3.06
N ASN A 96 2.95 -0.86 -2.91
CA ASN A 96 3.88 -0.71 -4.01
C ASN A 96 4.36 -2.06 -4.59
N GLY A 97 4.19 -3.15 -3.84
CA GLY A 97 4.52 -4.53 -4.21
C GLY A 97 5.96 -4.96 -3.94
N ASP A 98 6.70 -4.25 -3.09
CA ASP A 98 8.09 -4.56 -2.72
C ASP A 98 8.22 -5.44 -1.46
N GLU A 99 7.09 -5.93 -0.93
CA GLU A 99 7.00 -6.70 0.31
C GLU A 99 7.34 -5.89 1.57
N ILE A 100 7.50 -4.57 1.49
CA ILE A 100 7.68 -3.67 2.64
C ILE A 100 6.40 -2.84 2.79
N PRO A 101 5.73 -2.84 3.95
CA PRO A 101 4.53 -2.04 4.10
C PRO A 101 4.84 -0.54 3.98
N GLU A 102 3.97 0.20 3.30
CA GLU A 102 3.88 1.65 3.43
C GLU A 102 3.15 2.04 4.72
N LEU A 103 3.47 3.22 5.25
CA LEU A 103 2.63 3.92 6.23
C LEU A 103 1.64 4.82 5.50
N HIS A 104 0.36 4.47 5.56
CA HIS A 104 -0.75 5.31 5.14
C HIS A 104 -1.20 6.19 6.31
N ILE A 105 -1.40 7.49 6.06
CA ILE A 105 -1.97 8.43 7.01
C ILE A 105 -3.11 9.18 6.33
N ASN A 106 -4.32 8.98 6.83
CA ASN A 106 -5.52 9.64 6.37
C ASN A 106 -6.03 10.57 7.48
N ALA A 107 -5.88 11.87 7.27
CA ALA A 107 -6.36 12.95 8.11
C ALA A 107 -7.31 13.85 7.33
N ALA A 108 -8.10 14.68 8.02
CA ALA A 108 -9.13 15.52 7.41
C ALA A 108 -8.68 16.39 6.21
N ARG A 109 -7.38 16.74 6.13
CA ARG A 109 -6.82 17.57 5.05
C ARG A 109 -5.82 16.85 4.17
N TYR A 110 -5.39 15.65 4.56
CA TYR A 110 -4.20 15.03 3.98
C TYR A 110 -4.38 13.53 3.91
N TYR A 111 -4.06 12.95 2.77
CA TYR A 111 -3.78 11.52 2.69
C TYR A 111 -2.36 11.34 2.16
N TYR A 112 -1.43 11.08 3.07
CA TYR A 112 -0.05 10.75 2.73
C TYR A 112 0.19 9.24 2.80
N VAL A 113 1.01 8.76 1.90
CA VAL A 113 1.58 7.42 1.93
C VAL A 113 3.09 7.57 2.00
N PHE A 114 3.71 7.01 3.02
CA PHE A 114 5.16 7.01 3.23
C PHE A 114 5.73 5.62 2.98
N THR A 115 6.92 5.59 2.42
CA THR A 115 7.71 4.37 2.18
C THR A 115 9.13 4.56 2.72
N ILE A 116 9.87 3.46 2.90
CA ILE A 116 11.30 3.51 3.22
C ILE A 116 12.10 3.32 1.94
N ARG A 117 12.97 4.29 1.61
CA ARG A 117 13.94 4.18 0.52
C ARG A 117 15.30 4.61 1.01
N ASP A 118 16.32 3.83 0.70
CA ASP A 118 17.71 4.10 1.11
C ASP A 118 17.84 4.36 2.63
N SER A 119 17.08 3.63 3.45
CA SER A 119 16.98 3.80 4.91
C SER A 119 16.37 5.12 5.39
N GLU A 120 15.73 5.89 4.51
CA GLU A 120 15.01 7.12 4.85
C GLU A 120 13.51 6.96 4.60
N MET A 121 12.70 7.55 5.49
CA MET A 121 11.26 7.63 5.33
C MET A 121 10.90 8.80 4.41
N VAL A 122 10.36 8.49 3.24
CA VAL A 122 10.03 9.46 2.19
C VAL A 122 8.55 9.39 1.82
N VAL A 123 8.01 10.46 1.25
CA VAL A 123 6.65 10.46 0.71
C VAL A 123 6.62 9.62 -0.57
N TRP A 124 5.88 8.52 -0.55
CA TRP A 124 5.54 7.74 -1.73
C TRP A 124 4.44 8.43 -2.54
N LYS A 125 3.39 8.87 -1.85
CA LYS A 125 2.26 9.58 -2.47
C LYS A 125 1.69 10.65 -1.56
N ASP A 126 1.39 11.79 -2.17
CA ASP A 126 0.57 12.86 -1.60
C ASP A 126 -0.77 12.87 -2.34
N LEU A 127 -1.81 12.39 -1.66
CA LEU A 127 -3.16 12.28 -2.19
C LEU A 127 -4.01 13.43 -1.60
N SER A 128 -4.69 14.15 -2.49
CA SER A 128 -5.66 15.17 -2.11
C SER A 128 -6.75 14.58 -1.22
N PRO A 129 -7.25 15.31 -0.20
CA PRO A 129 -8.42 14.89 0.58
C PRO A 129 -9.69 14.82 -0.28
N TYR A 130 -9.68 15.47 -1.45
CA TYR A 130 -10.76 15.42 -2.42
C TYR A 130 -10.22 15.35 -3.87
N PRO A 131 -10.57 14.34 -4.69
CA PRO A 131 -11.51 13.24 -4.44
C PRO A 131 -11.10 12.34 -3.27
N HIS A 132 -12.05 11.59 -2.70
CA HIS A 132 -11.77 10.65 -1.62
C HIS A 132 -11.01 9.44 -2.18
N TYR A 133 -9.92 9.03 -1.54
CA TYR A 133 -9.14 7.86 -1.96
C TYR A 133 -9.33 6.70 -0.99
N TYR A 134 -9.46 5.51 -1.56
CA TYR A 134 -9.59 4.23 -0.87
C TYR A 134 -8.43 3.35 -1.34
N ALA A 135 -7.51 3.00 -0.43
CA ALA A 135 -6.45 2.04 -0.73
C ALA A 135 -7.00 0.62 -0.62
N LEU A 136 -6.65 -0.25 -1.56
CA LEU A 136 -7.24 -1.58 -1.67
C LEU A 136 -6.23 -2.67 -1.33
N ASN A 137 -6.72 -3.81 -0.86
CA ASN A 137 -5.92 -4.98 -0.48
C ASN A 137 -5.10 -5.63 -1.61
N ASN A 138 -5.20 -5.12 -2.84
CA ASN A 138 -4.43 -5.56 -4.00
C ASN A 138 -3.41 -4.50 -4.48
N GLY A 139 -3.12 -3.48 -3.66
CA GLY A 139 -2.18 -2.39 -3.98
C GLY A 139 -2.75 -1.28 -4.88
N ALA A 140 -3.97 -1.45 -5.38
CA ALA A 140 -4.64 -0.42 -6.16
C ALA A 140 -5.33 0.62 -5.28
N PHE A 141 -5.73 1.72 -5.89
CA PHE A 141 -6.52 2.78 -5.27
C PHE A 141 -7.82 2.99 -6.03
N ILE A 142 -8.90 3.33 -5.34
CA ILE A 142 -10.08 3.94 -5.95
C ILE A 142 -10.16 5.38 -5.46
N SER A 143 -10.27 6.33 -6.39
CA SER A 143 -10.73 7.68 -6.07
C SER A 143 -12.23 7.79 -6.33
N ARG A 144 -12.96 8.52 -5.48
CA ARG A 144 -14.38 8.86 -5.66
C ARG A 144 -14.56 10.38 -5.56
N LYS A 145 -15.15 10.96 -6.58
CA LYS A 145 -15.58 12.35 -6.63
C LYS A 145 -17.10 12.41 -6.73
N PHE A 146 -17.75 13.02 -5.76
CA PHE A 146 -19.15 13.42 -5.88
C PHE A 146 -19.28 14.83 -6.48
N GLY A 147 -20.39 15.11 -7.13
CA GLY A 147 -20.67 16.46 -7.64
C GLY A 147 -22.14 16.79 -7.60
N ALA A 148 -22.44 18.07 -7.64
CA ALA A 148 -23.78 18.61 -7.69
C ALA A 148 -23.89 19.52 -8.92
N GLY A 149 -24.82 19.19 -9.83
CA GLY A 149 -25.07 19.89 -11.09
C GLY A 149 -24.56 19.21 -12.37
N PRO A 150 -25.13 18.08 -12.82
CA PRO A 150 -26.11 17.22 -12.12
C PRO A 150 -25.46 16.44 -10.97
N MET A 151 -26.26 15.80 -10.09
CA MET A 151 -25.70 14.89 -9.08
C MET A 151 -24.92 13.78 -9.80
N HIS A 152 -23.69 13.53 -9.38
CA HIS A 152 -22.88 12.49 -10.01
C HIS A 152 -21.82 11.90 -9.09
N ASP A 153 -21.44 10.66 -9.37
CA ASP A 153 -20.28 9.99 -8.81
C ASP A 153 -19.31 9.63 -9.94
N VAL A 154 -18.05 10.04 -9.81
CA VAL A 154 -16.95 9.63 -10.69
C VAL A 154 -15.95 8.84 -9.88
N TYR A 155 -15.66 7.63 -10.36
CA TYR A 155 -14.68 6.73 -9.79
C TYR A 155 -13.48 6.58 -10.72
N ASN A 156 -12.28 6.48 -10.17
CA ASN A 156 -11.11 6.02 -10.91
C ASN A 156 -10.39 4.94 -10.11
N TYR A 157 -10.31 3.74 -10.68
CA TYR A 157 -9.46 2.65 -10.19
C TYR A 157 -8.06 2.81 -10.78
N ILE A 158 -7.04 2.90 -9.93
CA ILE A 158 -5.68 3.29 -10.28
C ILE A 158 -4.71 2.24 -9.74
N ILE A 159 -3.77 1.79 -10.57
CA ILE A 159 -2.60 1.02 -10.14
C ILE A 159 -1.37 1.88 -10.34
N MET A 160 -0.50 1.91 -9.32
CA MET A 160 0.76 2.65 -9.36
C MET A 160 1.94 1.70 -9.42
N ASP A 161 3.06 2.17 -9.97
CA ASP A 161 4.34 1.48 -9.87
C ASP A 161 5.01 1.72 -8.52
N TYR A 162 6.15 1.06 -8.32
CA TYR A 162 7.03 1.22 -7.16
C TYR A 162 7.36 2.70 -6.85
N LEU A 163 7.41 3.57 -7.87
CA LEU A 163 7.75 4.98 -7.73
C LEU A 163 6.52 5.87 -7.44
N GLY A 164 5.32 5.31 -7.42
CA GLY A 164 4.06 6.04 -7.23
C GLY A 164 3.51 6.67 -8.52
N ASN A 165 4.03 6.29 -9.69
CA ASN A 165 3.49 6.70 -10.98
C ASN A 165 2.30 5.82 -11.36
N GLU A 166 1.23 6.42 -11.89
CA GLU A 166 0.11 5.66 -12.43
C GLU A 166 0.55 4.86 -13.68
N ILE A 167 0.31 3.55 -13.66
CA ILE A 167 0.59 2.63 -14.76
C ILE A 167 -0.67 2.02 -15.37
N TYR A 168 -1.81 2.13 -14.67
CA TYR A 168 -3.11 1.71 -15.15
C TYR A 168 -4.21 2.55 -14.49
N GLY A 169 -5.19 2.95 -15.29
CA GLY A 169 -6.37 3.68 -14.84
C GLY A 169 -7.62 3.12 -15.51
N LEU A 170 -8.72 3.05 -14.76
CA LEU A 170 -10.05 2.71 -15.26
C LEU A 170 -11.08 3.62 -14.60
N SER A 171 -11.81 4.38 -15.41
CA SER A 171 -12.82 5.33 -14.92
C SER A 171 -14.23 4.75 -15.07
N PHE A 172 -15.11 5.01 -14.12
CA PHE A 172 -16.54 4.70 -14.25
C PHE A 172 -17.35 5.72 -13.47
N SER A 173 -18.49 6.12 -14.01
CA SER A 173 -19.28 7.21 -13.45
C SER A 173 -20.77 7.04 -13.71
N LYS A 174 -21.57 7.73 -12.90
CA LYS A 174 -23.02 7.82 -13.01
C LYS A 174 -23.46 9.26 -12.77
N TYR A 175 -24.38 9.76 -13.59
CA TYR A 175 -24.89 11.13 -13.56
C TYR A 175 -26.42 11.09 -13.54
N ASP A 176 -27.01 11.69 -12.51
CA ASP A 176 -28.45 11.92 -12.36
C ASP A 176 -28.91 13.00 -13.36
N GLN A 177 -29.09 12.58 -14.61
CA GLN A 177 -29.40 13.48 -15.74
C GLN A 177 -30.80 14.06 -15.60
N ASN A 178 -31.74 13.27 -15.09
CA ASN A 178 -33.12 13.71 -14.90
C ASN A 178 -33.31 14.58 -13.63
N GLN A 179 -32.29 14.64 -12.76
CA GLN A 179 -32.22 15.42 -11.52
C GLN A 179 -33.31 15.06 -10.51
N ASN A 180 -33.62 13.77 -10.38
CA ASN A 180 -34.61 13.25 -9.43
C ASN A 180 -33.98 12.72 -8.13
N GLU A 181 -32.67 12.88 -7.96
CA GLU A 181 -31.86 12.42 -6.82
C GLU A 181 -31.77 10.89 -6.67
N ILE A 182 -32.10 10.15 -7.73
CA ILE A 182 -32.11 8.68 -7.76
C ILE A 182 -31.43 8.21 -9.04
N TYR A 183 -30.35 7.43 -8.91
CA TYR A 183 -29.74 6.78 -10.07
C TYR A 183 -30.64 5.66 -10.62
N ASP A 184 -31.38 5.94 -11.69
CA ASP A 184 -32.31 5.03 -12.36
C ASP A 184 -31.95 4.80 -13.85
N ASP A 185 -32.79 4.09 -14.61
CA ASP A 185 -32.51 3.73 -16.00
C ASP A 185 -32.56 4.92 -16.98
N SER A 186 -33.06 6.08 -16.54
CA SER A 186 -33.11 7.31 -17.33
C SER A 186 -31.89 8.21 -17.15
N ASP A 187 -30.93 7.76 -16.34
CA ASP A 187 -29.67 8.43 -16.08
C ASP A 187 -28.52 7.98 -16.98
N GLU A 188 -27.42 8.71 -16.92
CA GLU A 188 -26.24 8.44 -17.70
C GLU A 188 -25.20 7.66 -16.89
N TYR A 189 -24.74 6.55 -17.47
CA TYR A 189 -23.70 5.69 -16.90
C TYR A 189 -22.57 5.55 -17.90
N LEU A 190 -21.35 5.81 -17.45
CA LEU A 190 -20.14 5.61 -18.24
C LEU A 190 -19.26 4.55 -17.59
N PHE A 191 -18.69 3.69 -18.43
CA PHE A 191 -17.62 2.79 -18.07
C PHE A 191 -16.48 2.94 -19.07
N ASP A 192 -15.33 3.37 -18.59
CA ASP A 192 -14.13 3.68 -19.39
C ASP A 192 -14.41 4.67 -20.54
N GLY A 193 -15.21 5.70 -20.24
CA GLY A 193 -15.63 6.72 -21.22
C GLY A 193 -16.69 6.25 -22.23
N VAL A 194 -17.20 5.02 -22.10
CA VAL A 194 -18.25 4.47 -22.97
C VAL A 194 -19.59 4.48 -22.24
N ASN A 195 -20.63 5.01 -22.88
CA ASN A 195 -21.99 4.96 -22.37
C ASN A 195 -22.50 3.51 -22.32
N VAL A 196 -23.03 3.12 -21.18
CA VAL A 196 -23.58 1.79 -20.89
C VAL A 196 -24.95 1.92 -20.23
N THR A 197 -25.74 0.84 -20.20
CA THR A 197 -26.96 0.81 -19.40
C THR A 197 -26.63 0.72 -17.90
N LYS A 198 -27.58 1.05 -17.04
CA LYS A 198 -27.46 0.86 -15.58
C LYS A 198 -27.07 -0.58 -15.21
N GLU A 199 -27.77 -1.56 -15.78
CA GLU A 199 -27.48 -3.00 -15.55
C GLU A 199 -26.05 -3.37 -15.96
N GLN A 200 -25.57 -2.86 -17.11
CA GLN A 200 -24.21 -3.09 -17.56
C GLN A 200 -23.19 -2.43 -16.64
N TRP A 201 -23.46 -1.20 -16.20
CA TRP A 201 -22.62 -0.47 -15.26
C TRP A 201 -22.49 -1.25 -13.96
N GLU A 202 -23.60 -1.64 -13.34
CA GLU A 202 -23.62 -2.44 -12.10
C GLU A 202 -22.84 -3.76 -12.27
N LEU A 203 -23.00 -4.45 -13.40
CA LEU A 203 -22.29 -5.69 -13.68
C LEU A 203 -20.76 -5.48 -13.80
N LEU A 204 -20.34 -4.38 -14.44
CA LEU A 204 -18.94 -4.03 -14.67
C LEU A 204 -18.26 -3.51 -13.40
N THR A 205 -19.00 -2.79 -12.55
CA THR A 205 -18.48 -2.16 -11.33
C THR A 205 -18.63 -3.02 -10.08
N LYS A 206 -19.39 -4.13 -10.12
CA LYS A 206 -19.60 -5.03 -8.95
C LYS A 206 -18.32 -5.56 -8.30
N ARG A 207 -17.19 -5.58 -9.02
CA ARG A 207 -15.89 -6.01 -8.45
C ARG A 207 -15.25 -4.93 -7.58
N PHE A 208 -15.67 -3.67 -7.74
CA PHE A 208 -15.15 -2.50 -7.06
C PHE A 208 -16.10 -1.97 -5.99
N LEU A 209 -17.41 -2.06 -6.23
CA LEU A 209 -18.43 -1.44 -5.39
C LEU A 209 -19.42 -2.47 -4.83
N TYR A 210 -20.00 -2.17 -3.67
CA TYR A 210 -21.16 -2.84 -3.11
C TYR A 210 -22.11 -1.86 -2.43
N ILE A 211 -23.35 -2.29 -2.22
CA ILE A 211 -24.31 -1.60 -1.38
C ILE A 211 -24.31 -2.29 0.00
N ASP A 212 -24.09 -1.52 1.06
CA ASP A 212 -24.13 -2.02 2.44
C ASP A 212 -25.56 -2.21 2.97
N GLU A 213 -25.69 -2.67 4.22
CA GLU A 213 -26.98 -2.92 4.87
C GLU A 213 -27.83 -1.65 5.04
N ALA A 214 -27.20 -0.47 5.04
CA ALA A 214 -27.88 0.82 5.12
C ALA A 214 -28.31 1.35 3.74
N GLY A 215 -28.02 0.62 2.65
CA GLY A 215 -28.32 1.06 1.29
C GLY A 215 -27.28 2.05 0.74
N ILE A 216 -26.11 2.18 1.39
CA ILE A 216 -25.06 3.12 0.99
C ILE A 216 -24.05 2.39 0.10
N GLU A 217 -23.66 3.02 -1.00
CA GLU A 217 -22.62 2.51 -1.89
C GLU A 217 -21.23 2.70 -1.28
N GLN A 218 -20.52 1.59 -1.12
CA GLN A 218 -19.20 1.48 -0.51
C GLN A 218 -18.18 0.89 -1.50
N VAL A 219 -16.90 1.16 -1.25
CA VAL A 219 -15.78 0.56 -1.98
C VAL A 219 -15.43 -0.79 -1.37
N LYS A 220 -15.27 -1.82 -2.21
CA LYS A 220 -14.85 -3.16 -1.79
C LYS A 220 -13.35 -3.20 -1.51
N ASN A 221 -12.97 -4.12 -0.63
CA ASN A 221 -11.58 -4.52 -0.41
C ASN A 221 -10.67 -3.38 0.04
N GLU A 222 -11.22 -2.36 0.69
CA GLU A 222 -10.39 -1.33 1.34
C GLU A 222 -9.48 -1.97 2.39
N ILE A 223 -8.28 -1.42 2.55
CA ILE A 223 -7.36 -1.80 3.62
C ILE A 223 -7.96 -1.50 5.00
N GLU A 224 -7.48 -2.20 6.02
CA GLU A 224 -7.90 -1.97 7.39
C GLU A 224 -7.19 -0.75 7.98
N TRP A 225 -7.98 0.17 8.51
CA TRP A 225 -7.51 1.39 9.15
C TRP A 225 -7.53 1.27 10.67
N THR A 226 -6.48 1.78 11.32
CA THR A 226 -6.43 1.97 12.77
C THR A 226 -6.63 3.45 13.09
N VAL A 227 -7.56 3.75 13.99
CA VAL A 227 -7.77 5.12 14.47
C VAL A 227 -6.55 5.56 15.29
N LEU A 228 -5.91 6.66 14.88
CA LEU A 228 -4.86 7.32 15.64
C LEU A 228 -5.45 8.36 16.59
N TYR A 229 -6.34 9.20 16.06
CA TYR A 229 -7.05 10.23 16.78
C TYR A 229 -8.52 10.25 16.32
N GLU A 230 -9.46 10.17 17.26
CA GLU A 230 -10.90 10.30 16.97
C GLU A 230 -11.27 11.72 16.48
N GLY A 231 -10.39 12.70 16.73
CA GLY A 231 -10.67 14.12 16.54
C GLY A 231 -11.47 14.70 17.70
N THR A 232 -11.28 16.00 17.94
CA THR A 232 -12.08 16.75 18.92
C THR A 232 -13.09 17.61 18.17
N ASN A 233 -14.39 17.32 18.37
CA ASN A 233 -15.50 18.17 17.92
C ASN A 233 -15.39 19.60 18.45
#